data_AF-A0A150Q5B1-F1
#
_entry.id   AF-A0A150Q5B1-F1
#
_cell.length_a   1.000
_cell.length_b   1.000
_cell.length_c   1.000
_cell.angle_alpha   90.00
_cell.angle_beta   90.00
_cell.angle_gamma   90.00
#
_symmetry.space_group_name_H-M   'P 1'
#
loop_
_entity.id
_entity.type
_entity.pdbx_description
1 polymer ?
#
loop_
_entity_poly.entity_id
_entity_poly.type
_entity_poly.pdbx_seq_one_letter_code
_entity_poly.pdbx_strand_id
1 'polypeptide(L)'
;MRSRPILRDARRRRSTHALLLALAVSLGSGGALAHGEGERPLATVPAPPPGDGAKAMQILREIEARAAQTPAPGEGEKSAAGDKIAVTGDRAAAEAPRVEPAAARAPARSAAKVVAEPVAQAKQALQRAHGARAAGDPTNARRLDALALEWAEGARALLRAAAAEAAAVEAARRAREVETKLERARALLEETQARRGRAAAELERLEAEAREATRAASGVEAQRIEAGKKAASRGAAPGKTGARQARVAQPPAQGAGARGAGSAGEAAPAGKEGTP
;
A
#
# COMPACT_ATOMS: atom_id res chain seq x y z
N MET A 1 -41.69 -20.77 -0.19
CA MET A 1 -41.19 -20.58 1.19
C MET A 1 -39.81 -19.95 1.11
N ARG A 2 -39.67 -18.66 1.46
CA ARG A 2 -38.40 -17.91 1.38
C ARG A 2 -37.84 -17.76 2.79
N SER A 3 -36.80 -18.53 3.11
CA SER A 3 -36.06 -18.40 4.38
C SER A 3 -35.25 -17.12 4.38
N ARG A 4 -35.50 -16.24 5.36
CA ARG A 4 -34.68 -15.05 5.63
C ARG A 4 -33.52 -15.42 6.56
N PRO A 5 -32.27 -15.02 6.27
CA PRO A 5 -31.17 -15.21 7.19
C PRO A 5 -31.21 -14.20 8.33
N ILE A 6 -30.99 -14.71 9.54
CA ILE A 6 -30.98 -14.01 10.82
C ILE A 6 -29.67 -13.22 10.93
N LEU A 7 -29.75 -11.90 10.72
CA LEU A 7 -28.70 -10.93 11.05
C LEU A 7 -28.87 -10.49 12.51
N ARG A 8 -28.27 -11.20 13.46
CA ARG A 8 -28.11 -10.72 14.84
C ARG A 8 -26.70 -11.03 15.37
N ASP A 9 -26.17 -10.05 16.10
CA ASP A 9 -25.10 -10.18 17.11
C ASP A 9 -23.62 -10.01 16.76
N ALA A 10 -23.26 -9.00 15.96
CA ALA A 10 -21.88 -8.49 15.92
C ALA A 10 -21.57 -7.36 16.95
N ARG A 11 -22.60 -6.71 17.55
CA ARG A 11 -22.40 -5.50 18.37
C ARG A 11 -22.16 -5.73 19.87
N ARG A 12 -22.41 -6.93 20.41
CA ARG A 12 -22.32 -7.17 21.87
C ARG A 12 -20.92 -7.52 22.39
N ARG A 13 -19.95 -7.85 21.54
CA ARG A 13 -18.61 -8.32 21.98
C ARG A 13 -17.59 -7.22 22.29
N ARG A 14 -17.90 -5.94 22.06
CA ARG A 14 -16.93 -4.84 22.28
C ARG A 14 -17.00 -4.18 23.67
N SER A 15 -18.00 -4.50 24.50
CA SER A 15 -18.19 -3.80 25.79
C SER A 15 -17.51 -4.46 26.99
N THR A 16 -17.12 -5.74 26.91
CA THR A 16 -16.55 -6.46 28.07
C THR A 16 -15.04 -6.30 28.23
N HIS A 17 -14.32 -5.78 27.23
CA HIS A 17 -12.88 -5.53 27.34
C HIS A 17 -12.52 -4.22 28.04
N ALA A 18 -13.47 -3.29 28.19
CA ALA A 18 -13.21 -2.00 28.83
C ALA A 18 -13.22 -2.05 30.36
N LEU A 19 -13.77 -3.11 30.98
CA LEU A 19 -13.96 -3.16 32.43
C LEU A 19 -12.88 -3.96 33.20
N LEU A 20 -11.93 -4.61 32.52
CA LEU A 20 -10.86 -5.38 33.16
C LEU A 20 -9.50 -4.66 33.25
N LEU A 21 -9.39 -3.43 32.72
CA LEU A 21 -8.13 -2.68 32.69
C LEU A 21 -7.98 -1.65 33.83
N ALA A 22 -8.91 -1.63 34.80
CA ALA A 22 -8.97 -0.59 35.83
C ALA A 22 -8.44 -1.00 37.23
N LEU A 23 -7.84 -2.19 37.41
CA LEU A 23 -7.59 -2.74 38.76
C LEU A 23 -6.12 -3.13 39.09
N ALA A 24 -5.13 -2.62 38.36
CA ALA A 24 -3.72 -3.02 38.54
C ALA A 24 -2.73 -1.86 38.73
N VAL A 25 -3.11 -0.75 39.41
CA VAL A 25 -2.22 0.43 39.57
C VAL A 25 -1.91 0.81 41.03
N SER A 26 -2.29 0.02 42.04
CA SER A 26 -2.09 0.44 43.45
C SER A 26 -1.33 -0.54 44.36
N LEU A 27 -0.24 -1.13 43.87
CA LEU A 27 0.82 -1.61 44.79
C LEU A 27 2.16 -0.99 44.38
N GLY A 28 2.37 0.23 44.88
CA GLY A 28 3.70 0.81 44.98
C GLY A 28 4.51 0.03 46.01
N SER A 29 5.64 -0.54 45.57
CA SER A 29 6.73 -0.94 46.46
C SER A 29 7.71 0.22 46.50
N GLY A 30 7.64 1.01 47.58
CA GLY A 30 8.71 1.93 47.95
C GLY A 30 9.92 1.18 48.53
N GLY A 31 11.04 1.89 48.58
CA GLY A 31 12.07 1.64 49.60
C GLY A 31 13.36 0.99 49.13
N ALA A 32 14.28 1.84 48.65
CA ALA A 32 15.67 1.95 49.11
C ALA A 32 16.39 0.70 49.65
N LEU A 33 17.35 0.18 48.87
CA LEU A 33 18.56 -0.47 49.40
C LEU A 33 19.76 -0.10 48.51
N ALA A 34 20.34 1.06 48.80
CA ALA A 34 21.69 1.41 48.40
C ALA A 34 22.68 0.76 49.39
N HIS A 35 23.04 -0.50 49.16
CA HIS A 35 24.13 -1.14 49.88
C HIS A 35 25.04 -1.90 48.91
N GLY A 36 26.23 -1.34 48.72
CA GLY A 36 27.47 -2.07 48.46
C GLY A 36 27.54 -2.90 47.17
N GLU A 37 28.04 -2.29 46.10
CA GLU A 37 28.65 -2.96 44.94
C GLU A 37 29.95 -3.67 45.34
N GLY A 38 29.85 -4.66 46.21
CA GLY A 38 30.82 -5.75 46.24
C GLY A 38 30.29 -6.81 45.29
N GLU A 39 30.73 -6.80 44.03
CA GLU A 39 30.52 -7.89 43.07
C GLU A 39 31.20 -9.16 43.62
N ARG A 40 30.56 -9.80 44.60
CA ARG A 40 30.82 -11.20 44.87
C ARG A 40 30.37 -11.92 43.61
N PRO A 41 31.28 -12.58 42.86
CA PRO A 41 30.89 -13.32 41.68
C PRO A 41 29.75 -14.23 42.11
N LEU A 42 28.57 -14.01 41.52
CA LEU A 42 27.37 -14.77 41.83
C LEU A 42 27.77 -16.24 41.79
N ALA A 43 27.79 -16.87 42.96
CA ALA A 43 28.14 -18.27 43.08
C ALA A 43 27.34 -19.01 42.00
N THR A 44 28.07 -19.70 41.12
CA THR A 44 27.51 -20.37 39.96
C THR A 44 26.33 -21.22 40.41
N VAL A 45 25.11 -20.76 40.10
CA VAL A 45 23.88 -21.44 40.52
C VAL A 45 23.92 -22.82 39.89
N PRO A 46 23.98 -23.91 40.67
CA PRO A 46 24.09 -25.25 40.13
C PRO A 46 22.88 -25.52 39.23
N ALA A 47 23.10 -26.25 38.13
CA ALA A 47 22.02 -26.62 37.22
C ALA A 47 20.91 -27.33 38.00
N PRO A 48 19.63 -26.95 37.81
CA PRO A 48 18.53 -27.57 38.55
C PRO A 48 18.49 -29.07 38.25
N PRO A 49 18.12 -29.91 39.24
CA PRO A 49 17.91 -31.32 39.00
C PRO A 49 16.84 -31.53 37.90
N PRO A 50 16.87 -32.66 37.18
CA PRO A 50 15.87 -32.95 36.15
C PRO A 50 14.44 -32.85 36.73
N GLY A 51 13.57 -32.12 36.04
CA GLY A 51 12.21 -31.82 36.50
C GLY A 51 11.62 -30.57 35.84
N ASP A 52 10.55 -30.03 36.42
CA ASP A 52 9.83 -28.87 35.88
C ASP A 52 10.67 -27.59 35.91
N GLY A 53 11.52 -27.42 36.94
CA GLY A 53 12.44 -26.28 37.01
C GLY A 53 13.47 -26.25 35.87
N ALA A 54 13.93 -27.42 35.41
CA ALA A 54 14.84 -27.51 34.26
C ALA A 54 14.13 -27.14 32.94
N LYS A 55 12.88 -27.57 32.76
CA LYS A 55 12.05 -27.20 31.60
C LYS A 55 11.75 -25.69 31.59
N ALA A 56 11.39 -25.13 32.74
CA ALA A 56 11.17 -23.69 32.88
C ALA A 56 12.42 -22.90 32.45
N MET A 57 13.61 -23.29 32.92
CA MET A 57 14.87 -22.67 32.50
C MET A 57 15.14 -22.79 31.00
N GLN A 58 14.83 -23.93 30.38
CA GLN A 58 14.97 -24.10 28.94
C GLN A 58 14.05 -23.16 28.16
N ILE A 59 12.78 -23.05 28.57
CA ILE A 59 11.82 -22.13 27.95
C ILE A 59 12.28 -20.67 28.12
N LEU A 60 12.77 -20.29 29.30
CA LEU A 60 13.30 -18.94 29.53
C LEU A 60 14.48 -18.62 28.62
N ARG A 61 15.43 -19.54 28.44
CA ARG A 61 16.54 -19.38 27.48
C ARG A 61 16.06 -19.26 26.04
N GLU A 62 15.07 -20.06 25.62
CA GLU A 62 14.46 -19.96 24.29
C GLU A 62 13.81 -18.59 24.07
N ILE A 63 13.06 -18.10 25.06
CA ILE A 63 12.40 -16.78 25.01
C ILE A 63 13.44 -15.66 24.93
N GLU A 64 14.49 -15.71 25.75
CA GLU A 64 15.57 -14.71 25.76
C GLU A 64 16.34 -14.70 24.43
N ALA A 65 16.72 -15.88 23.92
CA ALA A 65 17.39 -16.02 22.63
C ALA A 65 16.52 -15.46 21.49
N ARG A 66 15.21 -15.74 21.51
CA ARG A 66 14.27 -15.24 20.50
C ARG A 66 14.00 -13.75 20.63
N ALA A 67 13.96 -13.22 21.85
CA ALA A 67 13.85 -11.79 22.10
C ALA A 67 15.09 -11.04 21.58
N ALA A 68 16.29 -11.61 21.72
CA ALA A 68 17.53 -11.05 21.17
C ALA A 68 17.60 -11.14 19.64
N GLN A 69 17.04 -12.19 19.03
CA GLN A 69 17.01 -12.35 17.58
C GLN A 69 15.95 -11.49 16.88
N THR A 70 14.96 -10.96 17.60
CA THR A 70 13.93 -10.11 16.98
C THR A 70 14.57 -8.75 16.69
N PRO A 71 14.91 -8.43 15.43
CA PRO A 71 15.58 -7.18 15.11
C PRO A 71 14.65 -6.03 15.51
N ALA A 72 15.22 -4.98 16.10
CA ALA A 72 14.44 -3.80 16.46
C ALA A 72 13.66 -3.32 15.22
N PRO A 73 12.35 -3.03 15.32
CA PRO A 73 11.47 -2.76 14.17
C PRO A 73 11.76 -1.45 13.40
N GLY A 74 13.00 -0.95 13.41
CA GLY A 74 13.40 0.29 12.74
C GLY A 74 14.68 0.21 11.89
N GLU A 75 15.43 -0.91 11.91
CA GLU A 75 16.74 -0.96 11.21
C GLU A 75 16.70 -1.67 9.85
N GLY A 76 15.64 -2.44 9.55
CA GLY A 76 15.57 -3.26 8.34
C GLY A 76 14.89 -2.62 7.12
N GLU A 77 14.09 -1.55 7.29
CA GLU A 77 13.25 -1.03 6.19
C GLU A 77 13.99 -0.08 5.22
N LYS A 78 15.31 0.10 5.37
CA LYS A 78 16.11 0.98 4.49
C LYS A 78 16.73 0.32 3.26
N SER A 79 16.69 -1.01 3.07
CA SER A 79 17.63 -1.65 2.12
C SER A 79 17.10 -2.70 1.13
N ALA A 80 15.84 -2.64 0.68
CA ALA A 80 15.40 -3.53 -0.41
C ALA A 80 14.37 -2.96 -1.39
N ALA A 81 14.08 -1.65 -1.33
CA ALA A 81 13.31 -0.95 -2.38
C ALA A 81 14.25 -0.13 -3.29
N GLY A 82 15.45 -0.66 -3.53
CA GLY A 82 16.36 -0.20 -4.58
C GLY A 82 16.03 -0.87 -5.90
N ASP A 83 14.76 -0.87 -6.31
CA ASP A 83 14.42 -1.04 -7.72
C ASP A 83 13.97 0.33 -8.24
N LYS A 84 14.96 1.04 -8.79
CA LYS A 84 14.81 2.34 -9.44
C LYS A 84 14.00 2.15 -10.71
N ILE A 85 12.68 2.03 -10.58
CA ILE A 85 11.79 2.34 -11.69
C ILE A 85 11.70 3.87 -11.73
N ALA A 86 12.64 4.46 -12.46
CA ALA A 86 12.59 5.86 -12.88
C ALA A 86 11.39 6.04 -13.81
N VAL A 87 10.20 6.24 -13.24
CA VAL A 87 9.07 6.84 -13.95
C VAL A 87 9.21 8.35 -13.76
N THR A 88 10.07 8.95 -14.59
CA THR A 88 10.03 10.37 -14.89
C THR A 88 8.78 10.63 -15.71
N GLY A 89 7.73 11.12 -15.06
CA GLY A 89 6.49 11.52 -15.71
C GLY A 89 5.81 12.58 -14.87
N ASP A 90 5.95 13.84 -15.29
CA ASP A 90 5.38 15.03 -14.71
C ASP A 90 3.92 14.84 -14.25
N ARG A 91 3.66 15.08 -12.96
CA ARG A 91 2.29 15.26 -12.47
C ARG A 91 2.24 16.25 -11.31
N ALA A 92 2.26 17.52 -11.70
CA ALA A 92 1.67 18.60 -10.91
C ALA A 92 0.15 18.42 -10.90
N ALA A 93 -0.40 17.69 -9.91
CA ALA A 93 -1.83 17.71 -9.63
C ALA A 93 -2.12 17.26 -8.19
N ALA A 94 -2.45 18.25 -7.36
CA ALA A 94 -3.26 18.18 -6.15
C ALA A 94 -2.87 17.11 -5.12
N GLU A 95 -1.93 17.50 -4.26
CA GLU A 95 -1.60 16.84 -2.99
C GLU A 95 -2.80 16.96 -2.03
N ALA A 96 -3.77 16.05 -2.15
CA ALA A 96 -4.80 15.89 -1.14
C ALA A 96 -4.13 15.37 0.16
N PRO A 97 -4.38 16.00 1.32
CA PRO A 97 -3.74 15.63 2.56
C PRO A 97 -4.09 14.18 2.90
N ARG A 98 -3.10 13.29 2.80
CA ARG A 98 -3.20 11.92 3.31
C ARG A 98 -3.31 12.02 4.82
N VAL A 99 -4.55 12.01 5.32
CA VAL A 99 -4.84 11.76 6.72
C VAL A 99 -4.45 10.31 6.97
N GLU A 100 -3.17 10.06 7.25
CA GLU A 100 -2.76 8.76 7.78
C GLU A 100 -3.59 8.54 9.05
N PRO A 101 -4.36 7.44 9.12
CA PRO A 101 -5.17 7.18 10.30
C PRO A 101 -4.23 7.05 11.49
N ALA A 102 -4.29 8.01 12.42
CA ALA A 102 -3.48 8.04 13.65
C ALA A 102 -3.56 6.72 14.47
N ALA A 103 -4.56 5.87 14.19
CA ALA A 103 -4.70 4.52 14.74
C ALA A 103 -3.62 3.52 14.27
N ALA A 104 -2.87 3.78 13.19
CA ALA A 104 -1.77 2.92 12.74
C ALA A 104 -0.46 3.14 13.53
N ARG A 105 -0.40 4.16 14.38
CA ARG A 105 0.77 4.50 15.22
C ARG A 105 0.62 4.06 16.67
N ALA A 106 -0.34 3.19 17.00
CA ALA A 106 -0.26 2.53 18.31
C ALA A 106 1.06 1.74 18.31
N PRO A 107 2.05 2.12 19.14
CA PRO A 107 3.32 1.43 19.13
C PRO A 107 2.99 -0.01 19.48
N ALA A 108 3.32 -0.95 18.58
CA ALA A 108 3.38 -2.35 18.94
C ALA A 108 4.20 -2.38 20.24
N ARG A 109 3.52 -2.60 21.38
CA ARG A 109 4.22 -2.71 22.66
C ARG A 109 5.22 -3.81 22.39
N SER A 110 6.51 -3.48 22.44
CA SER A 110 7.54 -4.40 21.99
C SER A 110 7.29 -5.74 22.69
N ALA A 111 7.26 -6.85 21.95
CA ALA A 111 6.91 -8.15 22.52
C ALA A 111 7.71 -8.44 23.81
N ALA A 112 8.95 -7.97 23.86
CA ALA A 112 9.80 -7.95 25.04
C ALA A 112 9.13 -7.34 26.29
N LYS A 113 8.46 -6.18 26.18
CA LYS A 113 7.76 -5.53 27.31
C LYS A 113 6.58 -6.35 27.82
N VAL A 114 5.84 -7.02 26.93
CA VAL A 114 4.69 -7.84 27.32
C VAL A 114 5.13 -9.13 28.02
N VAL A 115 6.29 -9.67 27.63
CA VAL A 115 6.84 -10.92 28.15
C VAL A 115 7.73 -10.72 29.38
N ALA A 116 8.22 -9.50 29.63
CA ALA A 116 9.17 -9.19 30.70
C ALA A 116 8.67 -9.57 32.10
N GLU A 117 7.42 -9.25 32.43
CA GLU A 117 6.85 -9.52 33.76
C GLU A 117 6.71 -11.04 34.04
N PRO A 118 6.08 -11.85 33.17
CA PRO A 118 6.04 -13.31 33.34
C PRO A 118 7.43 -13.96 33.43
N VAL A 119 8.40 -13.46 32.66
CA VAL A 119 9.79 -13.93 32.71
C VAL A 119 10.43 -13.63 34.08
N ALA A 120 10.21 -12.43 34.61
CA ALA A 120 10.71 -12.06 35.94
C ALA A 120 10.08 -12.93 37.04
N GLN A 121 8.78 -13.19 36.96
CA GLN A 121 8.06 -14.04 37.92
C GLN A 121 8.52 -15.51 37.86
N ALA A 122 8.76 -16.05 36.67
CA ALA A 122 9.33 -17.38 36.49
C ALA A 122 10.72 -17.49 37.13
N LYS A 123 11.61 -16.51 36.90
CA LYS A 123 12.95 -16.46 37.51
C LYS A 123 12.88 -16.36 39.03
N GLN A 124 12.00 -15.52 39.56
CA GLN A 124 11.81 -15.37 41.01
C GLN A 124 11.27 -16.67 41.64
N ALA A 125 10.37 -17.39 40.97
CA ALA A 125 9.88 -18.69 41.43
C ALA A 125 11.01 -19.73 41.49
N LEU A 126 11.88 -19.79 40.47
CA LEU A 126 13.05 -20.69 40.46
C LEU A 126 14.06 -20.37 41.57
N GLN A 127 14.33 -19.09 41.83
CA GLN A 127 15.19 -18.67 42.93
C GLN A 127 14.62 -19.13 44.28
N ARG A 128 13.31 -18.98 44.49
CA ARG A 128 12.63 -19.48 45.69
C ARG A 128 12.66 -21.01 45.78
N ALA A 129 12.49 -21.72 44.67
CA ALA A 129 12.58 -23.18 44.61
C ALA A 129 13.99 -23.68 45.01
N HIS A 130 15.04 -22.99 44.54
CA HIS A 130 16.42 -23.26 44.96
C HIS A 130 16.60 -23.03 46.47
N GLY A 131 16.08 -21.93 47.02
CA GLY A 131 16.10 -21.67 48.46
C GLY A 131 15.40 -22.77 49.27
N ALA A 132 14.24 -23.24 48.82
CA ALA A 132 13.52 -24.34 49.47
C ALA A 132 14.31 -25.66 49.45
N ARG A 133 15.01 -25.99 48.35
CA ARG A 133 15.93 -27.14 48.28
C ARG A 133 17.07 -27.03 49.28
N ALA A 134 17.71 -25.86 49.35
CA ALA A 134 18.81 -25.60 50.28
C ALA A 134 18.38 -25.72 51.75
N ALA A 135 17.13 -25.40 52.05
CA ALA A 135 16.52 -25.55 53.38
C ALA A 135 16.04 -26.98 53.69
N GLY A 136 16.15 -27.93 52.76
CA GLY A 136 15.68 -29.30 52.95
C GLY A 136 14.17 -29.48 52.83
N ASP A 137 13.45 -28.55 52.17
CA ASP A 137 12.01 -28.67 51.89
C ASP A 137 11.76 -29.03 50.40
N PRO A 138 11.80 -30.33 50.04
CA PRO A 138 11.63 -30.77 48.66
C PRO A 138 10.19 -30.60 48.16
N THR A 139 9.20 -30.58 49.05
CA THR A 139 7.78 -30.48 48.66
C THR A 139 7.47 -29.07 48.18
N ASN A 140 7.91 -28.05 48.92
CA ASN A 140 7.74 -26.67 48.50
C ASN A 140 8.58 -26.34 47.25
N ALA A 141 9.80 -26.88 47.16
CA ALA A 141 10.63 -26.74 45.97
C ALA A 141 9.91 -27.21 44.69
N ARG A 142 9.26 -28.39 44.72
CA ARG A 142 8.49 -28.92 43.58
C ARG A 142 7.32 -28.01 43.19
N ARG A 143 6.58 -27.46 44.16
CA ARG A 143 5.47 -26.53 43.90
C ARG A 143 5.95 -25.25 43.24
N LEU A 144 7.10 -24.71 43.68
CA LEU A 144 7.69 -23.51 43.10
C LEU A 144 8.29 -23.76 41.71
N ASP A 145 8.88 -24.93 41.48
CA ASP A 145 9.33 -25.37 40.14
C ASP A 145 8.15 -25.48 39.16
N ALA A 146 7.01 -26.04 39.59
CA ALA A 146 5.78 -26.10 38.78
C ALA A 146 5.22 -24.70 38.48
N LEU A 147 5.16 -23.81 39.48
CA LEU A 147 4.75 -22.41 39.28
C LEU A 147 5.67 -21.67 38.29
N ALA A 148 6.98 -21.91 38.36
CA ALA A 148 7.92 -21.35 37.41
C ALA A 148 7.66 -21.82 35.97
N LEU A 149 7.31 -23.10 35.80
CA LEU A 149 6.94 -23.67 34.50
C LEU A 149 5.68 -23.00 33.94
N GLU A 150 4.64 -22.82 34.74
CA GLU A 150 3.40 -22.14 34.32
C GLU A 150 3.67 -20.70 33.84
N TRP A 151 4.48 -19.94 34.57
CA TRP A 151 4.87 -18.58 34.15
C TRP A 151 5.68 -18.59 32.86
N ALA A 152 6.61 -19.53 32.69
CA ALA A 152 7.41 -19.66 31.48
C ALA A 152 6.56 -20.05 30.26
N GLU A 153 5.59 -20.96 30.42
CA GLU A 153 4.63 -21.32 29.37
C GLU A 153 3.71 -20.14 29.00
N GLY A 154 3.24 -19.38 30.00
CA GLY A 154 2.49 -18.14 29.79
C GLY A 154 3.29 -17.10 29.00
N ALA A 155 4.55 -16.90 29.36
CA ALA A 155 5.49 -16.04 28.64
C ALA A 155 5.64 -16.47 27.17
N ARG A 156 5.76 -17.78 26.91
CA ARG A 156 5.84 -18.35 25.55
C ARG A 156 4.55 -18.15 24.75
N ALA A 157 3.39 -18.27 25.39
CA ALA A 157 2.10 -18.03 24.75
C ALA A 157 1.95 -16.55 24.35
N LEU A 158 2.30 -15.62 25.24
CA LEU A 158 2.30 -14.19 24.95
C LEU A 158 3.23 -13.82 23.81
N LEU A 159 4.43 -14.41 23.74
CA LEU A 159 5.35 -14.20 22.64
C LEU A 159 4.77 -14.65 21.29
N ARG A 160 4.09 -15.81 21.25
CA ARG A 160 3.39 -16.30 20.05
C ARG A 160 2.23 -15.39 19.64
N ALA A 161 1.46 -14.90 20.62
CA ALA A 161 0.37 -13.97 20.37
C ALA A 161 0.88 -12.64 19.78
N ALA A 162 1.94 -12.07 20.35
CA ALA A 162 2.56 -10.85 19.84
C ALA A 162 3.09 -11.01 18.41
N ALA A 163 3.69 -12.17 18.08
CA ALA A 163 4.11 -12.47 16.71
C ALA A 163 2.93 -12.57 15.73
N ALA A 164 1.82 -13.18 16.16
CA ALA A 164 0.60 -13.27 15.34
C ALA A 164 -0.04 -11.90 15.11
N GLU A 165 -0.06 -11.02 16.13
CA GLU A 165 -0.52 -9.63 15.98
C GLU A 165 0.34 -8.84 15.00
N ALA A 166 1.67 -8.96 15.09
CA ALA A 166 2.58 -8.32 14.14
C ALA A 166 2.33 -8.80 12.69
N ALA A 167 2.17 -10.11 12.49
CA ALA A 167 1.85 -10.67 11.18
C ALA A 167 0.49 -10.18 10.65
N ALA A 168 -0.51 -10.02 11.52
CA ALA A 168 -1.82 -9.48 11.15
C ALA A 168 -1.75 -8.00 10.74
N VAL A 169 -0.95 -7.19 11.42
CA VAL A 169 -0.71 -5.78 11.06
C VAL A 169 -0.04 -5.67 9.69
N GLU A 170 1.00 -6.48 9.44
CA GLU A 170 1.66 -6.53 8.13
C GLU A 170 0.72 -7.00 7.01
N ALA A 171 -0.10 -8.02 7.27
CA ALA A 171 -1.10 -8.47 6.31
C ALA A 171 -2.13 -7.37 5.99
N ALA A 172 -2.57 -6.62 7.00
CA ALA A 172 -3.48 -5.50 6.83
C ALA A 172 -2.85 -4.34 6.02
N ARG A 173 -1.55 -4.05 6.24
CA ARG A 173 -0.80 -3.08 5.42
C ARG A 173 -0.76 -3.49 3.95
N ARG A 174 -0.37 -4.73 3.68
CA ARG A 174 -0.33 -5.29 2.31
C ARG A 174 -1.70 -5.27 1.63
N ALA A 175 -2.76 -5.58 2.37
CA ALA A 175 -4.13 -5.53 1.85
C ALA A 175 -4.50 -4.10 1.38
N ARG A 176 -4.18 -3.07 2.17
CA ARG A 176 -4.42 -1.66 1.80
C ARG A 176 -3.62 -1.22 0.59
N GLU A 177 -2.38 -1.69 0.46
CA GLU A 177 -1.55 -1.40 -0.71
C GLU A 177 -2.14 -2.02 -1.98
N VAL A 178 -2.62 -3.27 -1.91
CA VAL A 178 -3.29 -3.94 -3.02
C VAL A 178 -4.60 -3.23 -3.37
N GLU A 179 -5.40 -2.84 -2.38
CA GLU A 179 -6.64 -2.08 -2.58
C GLU A 179 -6.38 -0.76 -3.31
N THR A 180 -5.37 0.01 -2.88
CA THR A 180 -4.98 1.25 -3.55
C THR A 180 -4.54 1.02 -5.00
N LYS A 181 -3.81 -0.07 -5.27
CA LYS A 181 -3.41 -0.44 -6.65
C LYS A 181 -4.63 -0.81 -7.50
N LEU A 182 -5.60 -1.54 -6.94
CA LEU A 182 -6.84 -1.89 -7.63
C LEU A 182 -7.68 -0.65 -7.96
N GLU A 183 -7.79 0.31 -7.03
CA GLU A 183 -8.48 1.58 -7.28
C GLU A 183 -7.83 2.36 -8.43
N ARG A 184 -6.50 2.47 -8.45
CA ARG A 184 -5.77 3.11 -9.56
C ARG A 184 -5.99 2.38 -10.88
N ALA A 185 -5.96 1.05 -10.88
CA ALA A 185 -6.21 0.25 -12.08
C ALA A 185 -7.63 0.46 -12.61
N ARG A 186 -8.64 0.52 -11.73
CA ARG A 186 -10.03 0.84 -12.11
C ARG A 186 -10.14 2.23 -12.74
N ALA A 187 -9.52 3.25 -12.11
CA ALA A 187 -9.51 4.61 -12.66
C ALA A 187 -8.88 4.68 -14.06
N LEU A 188 -7.79 3.95 -14.30
CA LEU A 188 -7.16 3.88 -15.62
C LEU A 188 -8.08 3.20 -16.65
N LEU A 189 -8.76 2.12 -16.27
CA LEU A 189 -9.72 1.45 -17.16
C LEU A 189 -10.89 2.38 -17.53
N GLU A 190 -11.45 3.10 -16.56
CA GLU A 190 -12.51 4.10 -16.80
C GLU A 190 -12.02 5.22 -17.74
N GLU A 191 -10.79 5.70 -17.55
CA GLU A 191 -10.19 6.68 -18.46
C GLU A 191 -10.04 6.14 -19.89
N THR A 192 -9.58 4.90 -20.05
CA THR A 192 -9.47 4.29 -21.39
C THR A 192 -10.83 4.11 -22.06
N GLN A 193 -11.85 3.74 -21.31
CA GLN A 193 -13.22 3.63 -21.82
C GLN A 193 -13.76 4.99 -22.26
N ALA A 194 -13.54 6.04 -21.48
CA ALA A 194 -13.92 7.41 -21.84
C ALA A 194 -13.18 7.89 -23.10
N ARG A 195 -11.88 7.60 -23.23
CA ARG A 195 -11.10 7.91 -24.45
C ARG A 195 -11.64 7.17 -25.67
N ARG A 196 -11.98 5.88 -25.54
CA ARG A 196 -12.59 5.09 -26.62
C ARG A 196 -13.96 5.63 -27.02
N GLY A 197 -14.80 6.03 -26.05
CA GLY A 197 -16.10 6.62 -26.33
C GLY A 197 -16.00 7.93 -27.11
N ARG A 198 -15.05 8.81 -26.76
CA ARG A 198 -14.78 10.05 -27.51
C ARG A 198 -14.30 9.76 -28.93
N ALA A 199 -13.33 8.87 -29.09
CA ALA A 199 -12.83 8.49 -30.41
C ALA A 199 -13.93 7.88 -31.30
N ALA A 200 -14.82 7.05 -30.74
CA ALA A 200 -15.95 6.50 -31.48
C ALA A 200 -16.95 7.59 -31.91
N ALA A 201 -17.26 8.55 -31.04
CA ALA A 201 -18.14 9.67 -31.37
C ALA A 201 -17.51 10.61 -32.43
N GLU A 202 -16.19 10.81 -32.41
CA GLU A 202 -15.47 11.55 -33.44
C GLU A 202 -15.51 10.81 -34.79
N LEU A 203 -15.29 9.49 -34.80
CA LEU A 203 -15.43 8.68 -36.01
C LEU A 203 -16.85 8.76 -36.59
N GLU A 204 -17.88 8.65 -35.75
CA GLU A 204 -19.28 8.75 -36.20
C GLU A 204 -19.60 10.13 -36.81
N ARG A 205 -19.06 11.22 -36.24
CA ARG A 205 -19.19 12.57 -36.81
C ARG A 205 -18.51 12.68 -38.16
N LEU A 206 -17.28 12.21 -38.28
CA LEU A 206 -16.53 12.22 -39.54
C LEU A 206 -17.24 11.37 -40.62
N GLU A 207 -17.80 10.22 -40.25
CA GLU A 207 -18.61 9.40 -41.15
C GLU A 207 -19.89 10.11 -41.60
N ALA A 208 -20.58 10.82 -40.70
CA ALA A 208 -21.77 11.60 -41.03
C ALA A 208 -21.42 12.76 -41.98
N GLU A 209 -20.38 13.53 -41.68
CA GLU A 209 -19.88 14.62 -42.52
C GLU A 209 -19.48 14.12 -43.92
N ALA A 210 -18.78 12.98 -44.01
CA ALA A 210 -18.42 12.37 -45.29
C ALA A 210 -19.65 11.94 -46.10
N ARG A 211 -20.68 11.38 -45.44
CA ARG A 211 -21.95 11.02 -46.09
C ARG A 211 -22.69 12.26 -46.60
N GLU A 212 -22.73 13.34 -45.82
CA GLU A 212 -23.32 14.61 -46.22
C GLU A 212 -22.57 15.25 -47.39
N ALA A 213 -21.24 15.27 -47.35
CA ALA A 213 -20.41 15.75 -48.45
C ALA A 213 -20.66 14.96 -49.75
N THR A 214 -20.79 13.64 -49.66
CA THR A 214 -21.12 12.79 -50.82
C THR A 214 -22.51 13.08 -51.38
N ARG A 215 -23.51 13.31 -50.52
CA ARG A 215 -24.86 13.73 -50.93
C ARG A 215 -24.86 15.12 -51.57
N ALA A 216 -24.09 16.06 -51.03
CA ALA A 216 -23.96 17.40 -51.59
C ALA A 216 -23.30 17.36 -52.97
N ALA A 217 -22.21 16.60 -53.12
CA ALA A 217 -21.52 16.43 -54.40
C ALA A 217 -22.42 15.81 -55.48
N SER A 218 -23.16 14.75 -55.13
CA SER A 218 -24.13 14.13 -56.06
C SER A 218 -25.29 15.08 -56.41
N GLY A 219 -25.75 15.91 -55.47
CA GLY A 219 -26.74 16.95 -55.74
C GLY A 219 -26.25 18.02 -56.72
N VAL A 220 -25.00 18.47 -56.58
CA VAL A 220 -24.37 19.42 -57.52
C VAL A 220 -24.26 18.83 -58.92
N GLU A 221 -23.87 17.56 -59.05
CA GLU A 221 -23.78 16.90 -60.34
C GLU A 221 -25.15 16.72 -61.00
N ALA A 222 -26.18 16.35 -60.22
CA ALA A 222 -27.56 16.29 -60.71
C ALA A 222 -28.04 17.66 -61.24
N GLN A 223 -27.78 18.74 -60.50
CA GLN A 223 -28.09 20.11 -60.95
C GLN A 223 -27.33 20.48 -62.23
N ARG A 224 -26.07 20.08 -62.37
CA ARG A 224 -25.26 20.30 -63.57
C ARG A 224 -25.87 19.59 -64.78
N ILE A 225 -26.31 18.35 -64.62
CA ILE A 225 -26.95 17.58 -65.69
C ILE A 225 -28.28 18.23 -66.11
N GLU A 226 -29.12 18.64 -65.16
CA GLU A 226 -30.38 19.32 -65.46
C GLU A 226 -30.17 20.68 -66.15
N ALA A 227 -29.22 21.48 -65.68
CA ALA A 227 -28.85 22.74 -66.30
C ALA A 227 -28.33 22.54 -67.73
N GLY A 228 -27.50 21.51 -67.95
CA GLY A 228 -27.03 21.12 -69.28
C GLY A 228 -28.18 20.73 -70.21
N LYS A 229 -29.15 19.96 -69.71
CA LYS A 229 -30.35 19.56 -70.47
C LYS A 229 -31.25 20.76 -70.82
N LYS A 230 -31.40 21.72 -69.92
CA LYS A 230 -32.18 22.96 -70.15
C LYS A 230 -31.47 23.95 -71.07
N ALA A 231 -30.14 24.01 -71.03
CA ALA A 231 -29.35 24.81 -71.97
C ALA A 231 -29.45 24.24 -73.39
N ALA A 232 -29.39 22.91 -73.54
CA ALA A 232 -29.56 22.23 -74.82
C ALA A 232 -30.94 22.51 -75.47
N SER A 233 -32.01 22.68 -74.69
CA SER A 233 -33.34 23.01 -75.23
C SER A 233 -33.55 24.48 -75.59
N ARG A 234 -32.66 25.40 -75.16
CA ARG A 234 -32.72 26.84 -75.50
C ARG A 234 -31.72 27.28 -76.58
N GLY A 235 -30.77 26.43 -76.93
CA GLY A 235 -29.73 26.72 -77.94
C GLY A 235 -30.14 26.33 -79.36
N ALA A 236 -31.17 26.97 -79.91
CA ALA A 236 -31.46 26.97 -81.35
C ALA A 236 -31.86 28.38 -81.82
N ALA A 237 -31.01 29.37 -81.53
CA ALA A 237 -31.10 30.69 -82.14
C ALA A 237 -29.67 31.18 -82.51
N PRO A 238 -29.35 31.37 -83.80
CA PRO A 238 -28.03 31.78 -84.25
C PRO A 238 -27.86 33.29 -84.03
N GLY A 239 -26.94 33.68 -83.13
CA GLY A 239 -26.76 35.06 -82.70
C GLY A 239 -25.31 35.53 -82.68
N LYS A 240 -24.86 36.03 -83.84
CA LYS A 240 -23.95 37.16 -84.10
C LYS A 240 -22.85 37.52 -83.08
N THR A 241 -21.63 37.19 -83.49
CA THR A 241 -20.36 37.93 -83.35
C THR A 241 -20.39 39.31 -82.67
N GLY A 242 -19.73 39.41 -81.52
CA GLY A 242 -19.40 40.68 -80.85
C GLY A 242 -18.08 40.55 -80.09
N ALA A 243 -17.00 41.06 -80.68
CA ALA A 243 -15.66 41.10 -80.13
C ALA A 243 -15.54 42.15 -79.00
N ARG A 244 -14.87 41.82 -77.88
CA ARG A 244 -14.09 42.81 -77.11
C ARG A 244 -13.12 42.22 -76.08
N GLN A 245 -11.84 42.38 -76.42
CA GLN A 245 -10.72 42.84 -75.60
C GLN A 245 -10.36 42.12 -74.28
N ALA A 246 -9.28 41.35 -74.41
CA ALA A 246 -8.11 41.29 -73.54
C ALA A 246 -8.05 42.29 -72.37
N ARG A 247 -7.93 41.76 -71.15
CA ARG A 247 -7.14 42.39 -70.09
C ARG A 247 -6.46 41.33 -69.23
N VAL A 248 -5.16 41.19 -69.47
CA VAL A 248 -4.19 40.44 -68.66
C VAL A 248 -4.15 41.07 -67.27
N ALA A 249 -4.45 40.29 -66.23
CA ALA A 249 -4.26 40.68 -64.83
C ALA A 249 -3.35 39.67 -64.12
N GLN A 250 -2.13 40.13 -63.90
CA GLN A 250 -1.07 39.67 -63.01
C GLN A 250 -1.52 38.88 -61.76
N PRO A 251 -0.83 37.77 -61.41
CA PRO A 251 -0.86 37.24 -60.03
C PRO A 251 0.10 38.05 -59.13
N PRO A 252 -0.32 38.51 -57.93
CA PRO A 252 0.61 39.10 -56.98
C PRO A 252 1.45 38.01 -56.31
N ALA A 253 2.75 38.22 -56.38
CA ALA A 253 3.74 37.60 -55.52
C ALA A 253 3.77 38.26 -54.13
N GLN A 254 4.36 37.54 -53.16
CA GLN A 254 5.00 38.00 -51.91
C GLN A 254 4.23 37.95 -50.58
N GLY A 255 4.99 37.46 -49.58
CA GLY A 255 4.75 37.44 -48.13
C GLY A 255 5.07 36.05 -47.58
N ALA A 256 6.30 35.61 -47.32
CA ALA A 256 7.44 36.24 -46.63
C ALA A 256 7.08 36.78 -45.24
N GLY A 257 7.26 35.95 -44.20
CA GLY A 257 7.61 36.42 -42.86
C GLY A 257 6.70 35.98 -41.72
N ALA A 258 7.10 34.94 -40.98
CA ALA A 258 7.07 34.93 -39.52
C ALA A 258 8.09 33.92 -39.00
N ARG A 259 9.31 34.42 -38.77
CA ARG A 259 10.29 33.80 -37.90
C ARG A 259 9.82 34.00 -36.44
N GLY A 260 9.81 32.93 -35.67
CA GLY A 260 9.82 32.92 -34.20
C GLY A 260 10.15 31.47 -33.80
N ALA A 261 11.40 31.09 -33.51
CA ALA A 261 12.29 31.48 -32.42
C ALA A 261 11.77 31.02 -31.04
N GLY A 262 12.47 30.02 -30.47
CA GLY A 262 12.36 29.55 -29.09
C GLY A 262 11.47 28.31 -28.94
N SER A 263 11.87 27.18 -28.35
CA SER A 263 12.98 26.95 -27.41
C SER A 263 13.28 25.46 -27.27
N ALA A 264 14.58 25.18 -27.09
CA ALA A 264 15.16 24.13 -26.24
C ALA A 264 14.74 22.67 -26.43
N GLY A 265 15.55 21.97 -27.23
CA GLY A 265 16.37 20.84 -26.77
C GLY A 265 15.70 19.65 -26.09
N GLU A 266 15.69 18.51 -26.76
CA GLU A 266 15.83 17.23 -26.06
C GLU A 266 16.71 16.27 -26.87
N ALA A 267 17.87 15.97 -26.27
CA ALA A 267 18.88 15.08 -26.80
C ALA A 267 18.45 13.62 -26.63
N ALA A 268 18.47 12.86 -27.72
CA ALA A 268 18.33 11.41 -27.69
C ALA A 268 19.59 10.77 -27.08
N PRO A 269 19.50 9.92 -26.03
CA PRO A 269 20.61 9.09 -25.65
C PRO A 269 20.71 7.86 -26.57
N ALA A 270 21.82 7.78 -27.30
CA ALA A 270 22.29 6.55 -27.92
C ALA A 270 22.65 5.53 -26.82
N GLY A 271 21.73 4.62 -26.53
CA GLY A 271 21.93 3.47 -25.64
C GLY A 271 22.69 2.37 -26.39
N LYS A 272 23.89 2.09 -25.90
CA LYS A 272 24.84 1.11 -26.44
C LYS A 272 24.29 -0.31 -26.41
N GLU A 273 24.54 -1.02 -27.51
CA GLU A 273 24.50 -2.47 -27.62
C GLU A 273 25.44 -3.09 -26.57
N GLY A 274 24.86 -3.96 -25.72
CA GLY A 274 25.57 -4.86 -24.82
C GLY A 274 25.12 -6.28 -25.13
N THR A 275 25.99 -7.00 -25.82
CA THR A 275 25.93 -8.42 -26.23
C THR A 275 25.72 -9.37 -25.03
N PRO A 276 25.04 -10.52 -25.22
CA PRO A 276 24.79 -11.53 -24.17
C PRO A 276 26.05 -12.19 -23.60
#